data_AF-A0A4P8EIR2-F1
#
_entry.id   AF-A0A4P8EIR2-F1
#
_cell.length_a   1.000
_cell.length_b   1.000
_cell.length_c   1.000
_cell.angle_alpha   90.00
_cell.angle_beta   90.00
_cell.angle_gamma   90.00
#
_symmetry.space_group_name_H-M   'P 1'
#
loop_
_entity.id
_entity.type
_entity.pdbx_description
1 polymer ?
#
loop_
_entity_poly.entity_id
_entity_poly.type
_entity_poly.pdbx_seq_one_letter_code
_entity_poly.pdbx_strand_id
1 'polypeptide(L)'
;MAEYQTINSVGAGTRSAQIDVGLRAHMNKVYGLMSVGMLLTGAAAWAISGLATTTDPSLATVQMGNGTMLTSLGQTLYLSPLKWVVMFAPLAMVFAFSAMINRLSTGAAQLFFYAYAALMGLSISSIFLVYTGASIAQTFVITSIAFAGLSLYGYTTKKNLSGMGTFLMMGLIGLIVAMVVNIFLASSALAFAISTIGVLIFAGLTAYDTQSIKNEYIAHAQHGDSEWLGKSAIMGALRLYLDFINMFMFLLSIFGNRE
;
A
#
# COMPACT_ATOMS: atom_id res chain seq x y z
N MET A 1 18.70 22.79 -47.25
CA MET A 1 17.64 21.93 -46.66
C MET A 1 18.13 20.98 -45.57
N ALA A 2 19.43 20.67 -45.45
CA ALA A 2 19.96 19.80 -44.38
C ALA A 2 19.93 20.45 -42.97
N GLU A 3 20.03 21.78 -42.88
CA GLU A 3 20.16 22.52 -41.61
C GLU A 3 18.84 22.63 -40.81
N TYR A 4 17.69 22.53 -41.49
CA TYR A 4 16.37 22.49 -40.82
C TYR A 4 16.08 21.11 -40.19
N GLN A 5 16.67 20.03 -40.70
CA GLN A 5 16.47 18.68 -40.15
C GLN A 5 17.26 18.47 -38.85
N THR A 6 18.43 19.10 -38.71
CA THR A 6 19.25 19.06 -37.49
C THR A 6 18.65 19.88 -36.33
N ILE A 7 17.99 21.01 -36.60
CA ILE A 7 17.35 21.81 -35.55
C ILE A 7 16.15 21.06 -34.92
N ASN A 8 15.37 20.35 -35.75
CA ASN A 8 14.24 19.54 -35.26
C ASN A 8 14.69 18.29 -34.47
N SER A 9 15.82 17.67 -34.83
CA SER A 9 16.34 16.50 -34.09
C SER A 9 16.99 16.89 -32.76
N VAL A 10 17.66 18.04 -32.69
CA VAL A 10 18.20 18.59 -31.44
C VAL A 10 17.08 18.97 -30.47
N GLY A 11 16.02 19.63 -30.95
CA GLY A 11 14.84 19.97 -30.14
C GLY A 11 14.09 18.74 -29.60
N ALA A 12 13.97 17.68 -30.42
CA ALA A 12 13.38 16.41 -30.01
C ALA A 12 14.21 15.71 -28.92
N GLY A 13 15.54 15.68 -29.06
CA GLY A 13 16.46 15.08 -28.07
C GLY A 13 16.46 15.80 -26.72
N THR A 14 16.40 17.15 -26.72
CA THR A 14 16.26 17.93 -25.48
C THR A 14 14.93 17.69 -24.78
N ARG A 15 13.82 17.53 -25.53
CA ARG A 15 12.49 17.30 -24.95
C ARG A 15 12.38 15.90 -24.34
N SER A 16 12.94 14.88 -24.99
CA SER A 16 13.00 13.53 -24.41
C SER A 16 13.86 13.49 -23.15
N ALA A 17 15.01 14.16 -23.14
CA ALA A 17 15.86 14.24 -21.94
C ALA A 17 15.17 14.94 -20.76
N GLN A 18 14.40 16.02 -21.02
CA GLN A 18 13.62 16.71 -19.99
C GLN A 18 12.50 15.83 -19.43
N ILE A 19 11.79 15.08 -20.28
CA ILE A 19 10.75 14.13 -19.85
C ILE A 19 11.37 13.02 -18.99
N ASP A 20 12.55 12.51 -19.34
CA ASP A 20 13.23 11.46 -18.56
C ASP A 20 13.65 11.96 -17.17
N VAL A 21 14.19 13.19 -17.07
CA VAL A 21 14.54 13.81 -15.78
C VAL A 21 13.29 14.03 -14.94
N GLY A 22 12.21 14.55 -15.54
CA GLY A 22 10.95 14.77 -14.86
C GLY A 22 10.28 13.47 -14.39
N LEU A 23 10.34 12.41 -15.20
CA LEU A 23 9.81 11.09 -14.84
C LEU A 23 10.55 10.53 -13.62
N ARG A 24 11.89 10.63 -13.60
CA ARG A 24 12.68 10.20 -12.43
C ARG A 24 12.30 10.98 -11.18
N ALA A 25 12.15 12.30 -11.29
CA ALA A 25 11.72 13.14 -10.17
C ALA A 25 10.31 12.75 -9.69
N HIS A 26 9.39 12.47 -10.60
CA HIS A 26 8.04 12.03 -10.29
C HIS A 26 8.03 10.67 -9.58
N MET A 27 8.74 9.68 -10.11
CA MET A 27 8.83 8.36 -9.48
C MET A 27 9.51 8.43 -8.10
N ASN A 28 10.57 9.23 -7.95
CA ASN A 28 11.20 9.45 -6.65
C ASN A 28 10.23 10.06 -5.64
N LYS A 29 9.37 10.99 -6.07
CA LYS A 29 8.31 11.55 -5.22
C LYS A 29 7.28 10.48 -4.83
N VAL A 30 6.82 9.66 -5.78
CA VAL A 30 5.90 8.54 -5.54
C VAL A 30 6.45 7.59 -4.47
N TYR A 31 7.67 7.09 -4.64
CA TYR A 31 8.30 6.19 -3.67
C TYR A 31 8.64 6.86 -2.35
N GLY A 32 9.00 8.14 -2.36
CA GLY A 32 9.26 8.93 -1.16
C GLY A 32 8.00 9.06 -0.30
N LEU A 33 6.88 9.44 -0.93
CA LEU A 33 5.57 9.52 -0.27
C LEU A 33 5.15 8.15 0.28
N MET A 34 5.21 7.11 -0.54
CA MET A 34 4.88 5.74 -0.15
C MET A 34 5.70 5.29 1.06
N SER A 35 7.02 5.47 1.02
CA SER A 35 7.93 5.09 2.12
C SER A 35 7.59 5.80 3.42
N VAL A 36 7.32 7.11 3.37
CA VAL A 36 6.88 7.87 4.55
C VAL A 36 5.54 7.35 5.07
N GLY A 37 4.59 7.05 4.19
CA GLY A 37 3.32 6.43 4.55
C GLY A 37 3.51 5.07 5.24
N MET A 38 4.40 4.22 4.72
CA MET A 38 4.71 2.92 5.31
C MET A 38 5.33 3.04 6.70
N LEU A 39 6.29 3.95 6.88
CA LEU A 39 6.90 4.23 8.18
C LEU A 39 5.86 4.75 9.18
N LEU A 40 4.99 5.67 8.74
CA LEU A 40 3.90 6.20 9.56
C LEU A 40 2.92 5.10 9.97
N THR A 41 2.60 4.19 9.06
CA THR A 41 1.72 3.03 9.32
C THR A 41 2.32 2.11 10.38
N GLY A 42 3.59 1.74 10.22
CA GLY A 42 4.30 0.90 11.19
C GLY A 42 4.44 1.56 12.55
N ALA A 43 4.80 2.85 12.59
CA ALA A 43 4.91 3.62 13.82
C ALA A 43 3.56 3.75 14.54
N ALA A 44 2.48 4.04 13.82
CA ALA A 44 1.13 4.09 14.38
C ALA A 44 0.69 2.72 14.90
N ALA A 45 0.90 1.64 14.14
CA ALA A 45 0.56 0.28 14.56
C ALA A 45 1.30 -0.12 15.86
N TRP A 46 2.61 0.14 15.91
CA TRP A 46 3.44 -0.13 17.08
C TRP A 46 3.01 0.70 18.30
N ALA A 47 2.81 2.02 18.12
CA ALA A 47 2.41 2.91 19.21
C ALA A 47 1.03 2.54 19.77
N ILE A 48 0.05 2.29 18.90
CA ILE A 48 -1.28 1.87 19.32
C ILE A 48 -1.23 0.53 20.04
N SER A 49 -0.50 -0.46 19.52
CA SER A 49 -0.37 -1.74 20.21
C SER A 49 0.28 -1.57 21.59
N GLY A 50 1.34 -0.76 21.68
CA GLY A 50 2.02 -0.49 22.95
C GLY A 50 1.13 0.20 23.99
N LEU A 51 0.22 1.09 23.56
CA LEU A 51 -0.78 1.71 24.44
C LEU A 51 -1.95 0.75 24.79
N ALA A 52 -2.25 -0.19 23.90
CA ALA A 52 -3.34 -1.13 24.05
C ALA A 52 -3.00 -2.34 24.93
N THR A 53 -1.71 -2.66 25.08
CA THR A 53 -1.21 -3.78 25.89
C THR A 53 -0.45 -3.31 27.12
N THR A 54 -0.45 -4.10 28.18
CA THR A 54 0.32 -3.83 29.41
C THR A 54 1.00 -5.09 29.93
N THR A 55 2.11 -4.93 30.65
CA THR A 55 2.74 -6.02 31.43
C THR A 55 2.44 -5.90 32.92
N ASP A 56 1.80 -4.82 33.35
CA ASP A 56 1.39 -4.59 34.73
C ASP A 56 -0.05 -5.08 34.95
N PRO A 57 -0.27 -6.11 35.80
CA PRO A 57 -1.60 -6.63 36.11
C PRO A 57 -2.54 -5.60 36.74
N SER A 58 -2.02 -4.56 37.40
CA SER A 58 -2.85 -3.53 38.03
C SER A 58 -3.54 -2.60 37.03
N LEU A 59 -2.97 -2.46 35.83
CA LEU A 59 -3.49 -1.65 34.73
C LEU A 59 -4.28 -2.48 33.71
N ALA A 60 -4.26 -3.81 33.86
CA ALA A 60 -4.93 -4.73 32.96
C ALA A 60 -6.44 -4.76 33.22
N THR A 61 -7.25 -4.60 32.17
CA THR A 61 -8.70 -4.76 32.27
C THR A 61 -9.15 -6.16 31.84
N VAL A 62 -8.46 -6.75 30.87
CA VAL A 62 -8.75 -8.07 30.32
C VAL A 62 -7.43 -8.77 29.99
N GLN A 63 -7.34 -10.06 30.29
CA GLN A 63 -6.26 -10.93 29.83
C GLN A 63 -6.79 -11.85 28.72
N MET A 64 -6.11 -11.84 27.58
CA MET A 64 -6.41 -12.72 26.45
C MET A 64 -5.87 -14.14 26.70
N GLY A 65 -6.41 -15.13 25.99
CA GLY A 65 -6.01 -16.53 26.16
C GLY A 65 -4.54 -16.85 25.85
N ASN A 66 -3.85 -15.97 25.11
CA ASN A 66 -2.40 -16.03 24.84
C ASN A 66 -1.55 -15.35 25.92
N GLY A 67 -2.16 -14.89 27.02
CA GLY A 67 -1.47 -14.21 28.12
C GLY A 67 -1.28 -12.69 27.93
N THR A 68 -1.63 -12.13 26.77
CA THR A 68 -1.54 -10.68 26.56
C THR A 68 -2.57 -9.95 27.41
N MET A 69 -2.12 -9.00 28.23
CA MET A 69 -3.00 -8.15 29.03
C MET A 69 -3.31 -6.87 28.27
N LEU A 70 -4.60 -6.54 28.18
CA LEU A 70 -5.10 -5.35 27.52
C LEU A 70 -5.39 -4.24 28.52
N THR A 71 -5.10 -3.01 28.11
CA THR A 71 -5.55 -1.80 28.81
C THR A 71 -7.01 -1.51 28.46
N SER A 72 -7.62 -0.50 29.10
CA SER A 72 -8.96 -0.01 28.75
C SER A 72 -9.08 0.41 27.28
N LEU A 73 -8.01 1.00 26.73
CA LEU A 73 -7.91 1.33 25.31
C LEU A 73 -7.89 0.06 24.46
N GLY A 74 -7.07 -0.93 24.81
CA GLY A 74 -6.99 -2.19 24.06
C GLY A 74 -8.31 -2.97 24.06
N GLN A 75 -9.00 -3.04 25.19
CA GLN A 75 -10.33 -3.63 25.28
C GLN A 75 -11.32 -2.90 24.36
N THR A 76 -11.31 -1.57 24.38
CA THR A 76 -12.20 -0.76 23.55
C THR A 76 -11.89 -0.94 22.06
N LEU A 77 -10.61 -0.96 21.68
CA LEU A 77 -10.20 -1.02 20.29
C LEU A 77 -10.43 -2.40 19.66
N TYR A 78 -10.13 -3.47 20.40
CA TYR A 78 -10.08 -4.83 19.84
C TYR A 78 -11.29 -5.71 20.18
N LEU A 79 -11.96 -5.45 21.32
CA LEU A 79 -13.08 -6.28 21.78
C LEU A 79 -14.44 -5.61 21.62
N SER A 80 -14.50 -4.27 21.55
CA SER A 80 -15.76 -3.55 21.36
C SER A 80 -16.20 -3.49 19.88
N PRO A 81 -17.46 -3.10 19.59
CA PRO A 81 -17.92 -2.85 18.22
C PRO A 81 -17.09 -1.82 17.44
N LEU A 82 -16.32 -0.97 18.13
CA LEU A 82 -15.40 0.00 17.51
C LEU A 82 -14.39 -0.68 16.57
N LYS A 83 -14.02 -1.94 16.83
CA LYS A 83 -13.10 -2.71 15.99
C LYS A 83 -13.53 -2.76 14.52
N TRP A 84 -14.85 -2.84 14.26
CA TRP A 84 -15.38 -2.89 12.90
C TRP A 84 -15.27 -1.55 12.20
N VAL A 85 -15.52 -0.46 12.93
CA VAL A 85 -15.34 0.90 12.41
C VAL A 85 -13.88 1.09 12.03
N VAL A 86 -12.95 0.74 12.94
CA VAL A 86 -11.50 0.87 12.71
C VAL A 86 -11.03 0.00 11.54
N MET A 87 -11.53 -1.23 11.43
CA MET A 87 -11.18 -2.15 10.34
C MET A 87 -11.62 -1.65 8.96
N PHE A 88 -12.83 -1.07 8.84
CA PHE A 88 -13.36 -0.61 7.57
C PHE A 88 -13.06 0.87 7.26
N ALA A 89 -12.58 1.64 8.24
CA ALA A 89 -12.31 3.06 8.04
C ALA A 89 -11.24 3.35 6.96
N PRO A 90 -10.12 2.59 6.84
CA PRO A 90 -9.20 2.75 5.72
C PRO A 90 -9.87 2.56 4.36
N LEU A 91 -10.73 1.54 4.23
CA LEU A 91 -11.47 1.28 2.99
C LEU A 91 -12.42 2.46 2.66
N ALA A 92 -13.15 2.97 3.65
CA ALA A 92 -13.99 4.15 3.48
C ALA A 92 -13.18 5.39 3.06
N MET A 93 -11.98 5.59 3.63
CA MET A 93 -11.07 6.67 3.24
C MET A 93 -10.59 6.55 1.79
N VAL A 94 -10.34 5.34 1.28
CA VAL A 94 -9.95 5.15 -0.14
C VAL A 94 -11.06 5.62 -1.08
N PHE A 95 -12.31 5.24 -0.80
CA PHE A 95 -13.46 5.71 -1.58
C PHE A 95 -13.66 7.23 -1.47
N ALA A 96 -13.54 7.77 -0.25
CA ALA A 96 -13.63 9.21 -0.03
C ALA A 96 -12.52 9.97 -0.78
N PHE A 97 -11.29 9.45 -0.78
CA PHE A 97 -10.17 10.07 -1.49
C PHE A 97 -10.41 10.11 -2.99
N SER A 98 -10.88 9.00 -3.58
CA SER A 98 -11.23 8.93 -5.01
C SER A 98 -12.30 9.96 -5.38
N ALA A 99 -13.32 10.15 -4.55
CA ALA A 99 -14.37 11.13 -4.79
C ALA A 99 -13.90 12.59 -4.63
N MET A 100 -12.94 12.85 -3.74
CA MET A 100 -12.50 14.20 -3.38
C MET A 100 -11.25 14.69 -4.11
N ILE A 101 -10.44 13.80 -4.72
CA ILE A 101 -9.11 14.13 -5.26
C ILE A 101 -9.12 15.30 -6.25
N ASN A 102 -10.15 15.41 -7.08
CA ASN A 102 -10.29 16.48 -8.06
C ASN A 102 -10.56 17.85 -7.41
N ARG A 103 -11.06 17.88 -6.17
CA ARG A 103 -11.37 19.09 -5.40
C ARG A 103 -10.28 19.48 -4.40
N LEU A 104 -9.42 18.53 -4.02
CA LEU A 104 -8.33 18.76 -3.07
C LEU A 104 -7.16 19.46 -3.75
N SER A 105 -6.47 20.34 -3.04
CA SER A 105 -5.13 20.80 -3.46
C SER A 105 -4.12 19.66 -3.30
N THR A 106 -2.96 19.77 -3.97
CA THR A 106 -1.87 18.78 -3.81
C THR A 106 -1.45 18.58 -2.36
N GLY A 107 -1.36 19.68 -1.58
CA GLY A 107 -1.03 19.61 -0.15
C GLY A 107 -2.11 18.92 0.68
N ALA A 108 -3.38 19.23 0.42
CA ALA A 108 -4.50 18.58 1.10
C ALA A 108 -4.58 17.08 0.77
N ALA A 109 -4.31 16.71 -0.49
CA ALA A 109 -4.26 15.32 -0.91
C ALA A 109 -3.11 14.54 -0.23
N GLN A 110 -1.95 15.18 -0.05
CA GLN A 110 -0.82 14.58 0.65
C GLN A 110 -1.11 14.40 2.14
N LEU A 111 -1.72 15.39 2.80
CA LEU A 111 -2.15 15.27 4.20
C LEU A 111 -3.20 14.16 4.36
N PHE A 112 -4.15 14.07 3.43
CA PHE A 112 -5.14 12.99 3.41
C PHE A 112 -4.47 11.62 3.32
N PHE A 113 -3.49 11.46 2.44
CA PHE A 113 -2.72 10.23 2.31
C PHE A 113 -1.98 9.84 3.61
N TYR A 114 -1.39 10.80 4.32
CA TYR A 114 -0.76 10.52 5.62
C TYR A 114 -1.76 10.20 6.72
N ALA A 115 -2.90 10.88 6.76
CA ALA A 115 -3.99 10.53 7.67
C ALA A 115 -4.50 9.11 7.41
N TYR A 116 -4.64 8.75 6.12
CA TYR A 116 -4.96 7.39 5.70
C TYR A 116 -3.91 6.38 6.18
N ALA A 117 -2.62 6.66 6.01
CA ALA A 117 -1.54 5.77 6.45
C ALA A 117 -1.52 5.58 7.98
N ALA A 118 -1.73 6.65 8.75
CA ALA A 118 -1.85 6.56 10.21
C ALA A 118 -3.07 5.74 10.64
N LEU A 119 -4.23 5.96 9.99
CA LEU A 119 -5.45 5.19 10.24
C LEU A 119 -5.28 3.71 9.86
N MET A 120 -4.59 3.43 8.76
CA MET A 120 -4.26 2.06 8.38
C MET A 120 -3.39 1.40 9.46
N GLY A 121 -2.43 2.14 10.03
CA GLY A 121 -1.63 1.68 11.17
C GLY A 121 -2.48 1.33 12.40
N LEU A 122 -3.46 2.18 12.73
CA LEU A 122 -4.47 1.88 13.76
C LEU A 122 -5.27 0.61 13.42
N SER A 123 -5.67 0.44 12.15
CA SER A 123 -6.46 -0.72 11.71
C SER A 123 -5.69 -2.03 11.78
N ILE A 124 -4.39 -2.01 11.51
CA ILE A 124 -3.56 -3.23 11.51
C ILE A 124 -2.80 -3.42 12.82
N SER A 125 -2.94 -2.55 13.82
CA SER A 125 -2.19 -2.65 15.09
C SER A 125 -2.41 -3.98 15.80
N SER A 126 -3.55 -4.64 15.57
CA SER A 126 -3.87 -5.96 16.12
C SER A 126 -2.91 -7.07 15.68
N ILE A 127 -2.10 -6.88 14.62
CA ILE A 127 -1.09 -7.88 14.24
C ILE A 127 -0.07 -8.14 15.35
N PHE A 128 0.24 -7.15 16.19
CA PHE A 128 1.16 -7.28 17.32
C PHE A 128 0.58 -8.11 18.48
N LEU A 129 -0.72 -8.38 18.48
CA LEU A 129 -1.36 -9.30 19.43
C LEU A 129 -1.27 -10.77 18.98
N VAL A 130 -1.03 -10.99 17.69
CA VAL A 130 -1.08 -12.32 17.06
C VAL A 130 0.30 -12.79 16.66
N TYR A 131 1.17 -11.88 16.23
CA TYR A 131 2.49 -12.18 15.68
C TYR A 131 3.58 -11.53 16.51
N THR A 132 4.74 -12.19 16.57
CA THR A 132 5.92 -11.61 17.23
C THR A 132 6.42 -10.37 16.48
N GLY A 133 6.99 -9.41 17.21
CA GLY A 133 7.63 -8.24 16.60
C GLY A 133 8.75 -8.62 15.63
N ALA A 134 9.48 -9.71 15.91
CA ALA A 134 10.51 -10.24 15.02
C ALA A 134 9.92 -10.73 13.68
N SER A 135 8.82 -11.49 13.72
CA SER A 135 8.12 -11.95 12.51
C SER A 135 7.56 -10.79 11.67
N ILE A 136 6.99 -9.77 12.33
CA ILE A 136 6.50 -8.57 11.67
C ILE A 136 7.65 -7.86 10.94
N ALA A 137 8.77 -7.62 11.64
CA ALA A 137 9.94 -6.95 11.05
C ALA A 137 10.56 -7.76 9.91
N GLN A 138 10.74 -9.08 10.08
CA GLN A 138 11.29 -9.96 9.05
C GLN A 138 10.40 -9.98 7.79
N THR A 139 9.09 -10.13 7.98
CA THR A 139 8.14 -10.13 6.85
C THR A 139 8.14 -8.79 6.14
N PHE A 140 8.25 -7.67 6.87
CA PHE A 140 8.34 -6.34 6.28
C PHE A 140 9.58 -6.20 5.38
N VAL A 141 10.74 -6.71 5.82
CA VAL A 141 11.97 -6.70 5.01
C VAL A 141 11.81 -7.57 3.75
N ILE A 142 11.26 -8.78 3.88
CA ILE A 142 10.99 -9.67 2.74
C ILE A 142 10.06 -8.98 1.74
N THR A 143 8.98 -8.37 2.23
CA THR A 143 8.01 -7.64 1.41
C THR A 143 8.69 -6.46 0.71
N SER A 144 9.55 -5.72 1.41
CA SER A 144 10.28 -4.58 0.85
C SER A 144 11.21 -4.97 -0.29
N ILE A 145 11.94 -6.08 -0.14
CA ILE A 145 12.82 -6.60 -1.20
C ILE A 145 11.99 -7.08 -2.40
N ALA A 146 10.92 -7.85 -2.16
CA ALA A 146 10.04 -8.34 -3.22
C ALA A 146 9.39 -7.17 -3.97
N PHE A 147 8.83 -6.21 -3.24
CA PHE A 147 8.21 -5.00 -3.79
C PHE A 147 9.22 -4.20 -4.63
N ALA A 148 10.42 -3.94 -4.10
CA ALA A 148 11.44 -3.20 -4.82
C ALA A 148 11.85 -3.91 -6.13
N GLY A 149 12.02 -5.23 -6.11
CA GLY A 149 12.35 -6.01 -7.30
C GLY A 149 11.25 -5.99 -8.37
N LEU A 150 9.99 -6.20 -7.96
CA LEU A 150 8.84 -6.17 -8.86
C LEU A 150 8.58 -4.78 -9.42
N SER A 151 8.74 -3.74 -8.59
CA SER A 151 8.60 -2.36 -8.99
C SER A 151 9.70 -1.95 -9.96
N LEU A 152 10.95 -2.37 -9.72
CA LEU A 152 12.05 -2.17 -10.67
C LEU A 152 11.76 -2.84 -12.01
N TYR A 153 11.23 -4.07 -12.00
CA TYR A 153 10.78 -4.74 -13.22
C TYR A 153 9.67 -3.96 -13.92
N GLY A 154 8.62 -3.53 -13.22
CA GLY A 154 7.54 -2.72 -13.78
C GLY A 154 8.01 -1.40 -14.39
N TYR A 155 8.99 -0.75 -13.76
CA TYR A 155 9.58 0.49 -14.25
C TYR A 155 10.45 0.32 -15.50
N THR A 156 11.22 -0.77 -15.57
CA THR A 156 12.22 -1.01 -16.62
C THR A 156 11.70 -1.82 -17.81
N THR A 157 10.67 -2.64 -17.61
CA THR A 157 10.15 -3.52 -18.66
C THR A 157 9.52 -2.73 -19.81
N LYS A 158 9.76 -3.22 -21.02
CA LYS A 158 9.18 -2.68 -22.27
C LYS A 158 7.90 -3.42 -22.69
N LYS A 159 7.59 -4.56 -22.06
CA LYS A 159 6.37 -5.31 -22.33
C LYS A 159 5.18 -4.54 -21.75
N ASN A 160 4.09 -4.45 -22.49
CA ASN A 160 2.86 -3.85 -22.01
C ASN A 160 2.19 -4.79 -20.99
N LEU A 161 2.09 -4.36 -19.74
CA LEU A 161 1.49 -5.12 -18.64
C LEU A 161 -0.02 -4.90 -18.49
N SER A 162 -0.64 -4.02 -19.30
CA SER A 162 -2.07 -3.70 -19.17
C SER A 162 -3.00 -4.91 -19.25
N GLY A 163 -2.71 -5.87 -20.14
CA GLY A 163 -3.51 -7.10 -20.23
C GLY A 163 -3.41 -7.96 -18.97
N MET A 164 -2.21 -8.06 -18.39
CA MET A 164 -1.99 -8.74 -17.11
C MET A 164 -2.71 -7.99 -15.97
N GLY A 165 -2.64 -6.66 -15.95
CA GLY A 165 -3.32 -5.82 -14.97
C GLY A 165 -4.83 -6.10 -14.91
N THR A 166 -5.50 -6.12 -16.07
CA THR A 166 -6.94 -6.46 -16.13
C THR A 166 -7.24 -7.84 -15.56
N PHE A 167 -6.44 -8.85 -15.92
CA PHE A 167 -6.60 -10.21 -15.40
C PHE A 167 -6.39 -10.28 -13.89
N LEU A 168 -5.37 -9.60 -13.36
CA LEU A 168 -5.09 -9.54 -11.93
C LEU A 168 -6.16 -8.80 -11.14
N MET A 169 -6.75 -7.74 -11.70
CA MET A 169 -7.89 -7.04 -11.09
C MET A 169 -9.13 -7.93 -11.00
N MET A 170 -9.40 -8.75 -12.02
CA MET A 170 -10.44 -9.80 -11.94
C MET A 170 -10.10 -10.85 -10.87
N GLY A 171 -8.83 -11.26 -10.82
CA GLY A 171 -8.32 -12.17 -9.80
C GLY A 171 -8.49 -11.62 -8.38
N LEU A 172 -8.26 -10.33 -8.17
CA LEU A 172 -8.46 -9.65 -6.89
C LEU A 172 -9.93 -9.71 -6.46
N ILE A 173 -10.88 -9.51 -7.38
CA ILE A 173 -12.31 -9.68 -7.08
C ILE A 173 -12.59 -11.12 -6.65
N GLY A 174 -12.06 -12.11 -7.37
CA GLY A 174 -12.18 -13.53 -7.00
C GLY A 174 -11.58 -13.83 -5.62
N LEU A 175 -10.43 -13.22 -5.29
CA LEU A 175 -9.78 -13.32 -3.99
C LEU A 175 -10.67 -12.75 -2.88
N ILE A 176 -11.31 -11.60 -3.11
CA ILE A 176 -12.25 -10.99 -2.15
C ILE A 176 -13.44 -11.89 -1.91
N VAL A 177 -14.01 -12.47 -2.96
CA VAL A 177 -15.11 -13.45 -2.82
C VAL A 177 -14.65 -14.67 -2.02
N ALA A 178 -13.47 -15.21 -2.30
CA ALA A 178 -12.91 -16.33 -1.56
C ALA A 178 -12.69 -16.00 -0.07
N MET A 179 -12.21 -14.78 0.24
CA MET A 179 -12.10 -14.29 1.61
C MET A 179 -13.45 -14.27 2.32
N VAL A 180 -14.49 -13.73 1.69
CA VAL A 180 -15.85 -13.70 2.25
C VAL A 180 -16.42 -15.10 2.47
N VAL A 181 -16.27 -16.00 1.50
CA VAL A 181 -16.69 -17.41 1.63
C VAL A 181 -15.96 -18.10 2.78
N ASN A 182 -14.67 -17.84 2.95
CA ASN A 182 -13.89 -18.46 4.00
C ASN A 182 -14.26 -17.98 5.41
N ILE A 183 -14.93 -16.83 5.57
CA ILE A 183 -15.49 -16.41 6.87
C ILE A 183 -16.52 -17.43 7.36
N PHE A 184 -17.31 -18.03 6.45
CA PHE A 184 -18.34 -19.02 6.80
C PHE A 184 -17.79 -20.44 6.85
N LEU A 185 -16.84 -20.78 5.97
CA LEU A 185 -16.25 -22.12 5.92
C LEU A 185 -15.19 -22.36 7.01
N ALA A 186 -14.51 -21.29 7.45
CA ALA A 186 -13.40 -21.35 8.40
C ALA A 186 -12.32 -22.39 8.02
N SER A 187 -12.04 -22.55 6.72
CA SER A 187 -11.09 -23.56 6.22
C SER A 187 -9.66 -23.06 6.26
N SER A 188 -8.78 -23.77 6.95
CA SER A 188 -7.35 -23.46 7.01
C SER A 188 -6.65 -23.64 5.66
N ALA A 189 -7.05 -24.66 4.89
CA ALA A 189 -6.52 -24.90 3.54
C ALA A 189 -6.91 -23.77 2.58
N LEU A 190 -8.16 -23.29 2.65
CA LEU A 190 -8.62 -22.16 1.85
C LEU A 190 -7.92 -20.85 2.29
N ALA A 191 -7.74 -20.63 3.60
CA ALA A 191 -7.00 -19.48 4.10
C ALA A 191 -5.55 -19.45 3.59
N PHE A 192 -4.86 -20.60 3.58
CA PHE A 192 -3.52 -20.71 3.01
C PHE A 192 -3.52 -20.40 1.51
N ALA A 193 -4.45 -20.97 0.74
CA ALA A 193 -4.58 -20.71 -0.69
C ALA A 193 -4.85 -19.23 -0.99
N ILE A 194 -5.75 -18.59 -0.24
CA ILE A 194 -6.04 -17.15 -0.31
C ILE A 194 -4.75 -16.37 -0.11
N SER A 195 -3.99 -16.66 0.95
CA SER A 195 -2.75 -15.91 1.22
C SER A 195 -1.71 -16.10 0.11
N THR A 196 -1.49 -17.33 -0.36
CA THR A 196 -0.51 -17.59 -1.44
C THR A 196 -0.91 -16.91 -2.76
N ILE A 197 -2.17 -17.04 -3.16
CA ILE A 197 -2.69 -16.40 -4.38
C ILE A 197 -2.67 -14.87 -4.22
N GLY A 198 -3.01 -14.36 -3.04
CA GLY A 198 -2.94 -12.93 -2.71
C GLY A 198 -1.56 -12.34 -2.91
N VAL A 199 -0.50 -13.02 -2.44
CA VAL A 199 0.89 -12.60 -2.69
C VAL A 199 1.18 -12.51 -4.18
N LEU A 200 0.79 -13.52 -4.98
CA LEU A 200 1.04 -13.52 -6.42
C LEU A 200 0.27 -12.41 -7.15
N ILE A 201 -0.98 -12.17 -6.74
CA ILE A 201 -1.80 -11.10 -7.30
C ILE A 201 -1.17 -9.74 -7.02
N PHE A 202 -0.87 -9.44 -5.76
CA PHE A 202 -0.28 -8.15 -5.38
C PHE A 202 1.15 -7.97 -5.89
N ALA A 203 1.91 -9.05 -6.07
CA ALA A 203 3.19 -9.01 -6.74
C ALA A 203 3.06 -8.58 -8.22
N GLY A 204 2.09 -9.17 -8.94
CA GLY A 204 1.80 -8.79 -10.31
C GLY A 204 1.23 -7.37 -10.43
N LEU A 205 0.33 -6.98 -9.52
CA LEU A 205 -0.23 -5.64 -9.46
C LEU A 205 0.85 -4.59 -9.18
N THR A 206 1.80 -4.86 -8.27
CA THR A 206 2.95 -3.98 -8.02
C THR A 206 3.70 -3.65 -9.32
N ALA A 207 4.02 -4.67 -10.12
CA ALA A 207 4.71 -4.46 -11.40
C ALA A 207 3.85 -3.67 -12.41
N TYR A 208 2.55 -3.99 -12.48
CA TYR A 208 1.60 -3.30 -13.34
C TYR A 208 1.39 -1.84 -12.94
N ASP A 209 1.16 -1.56 -11.67
CA ASP A 209 0.90 -0.24 -11.13
C ASP A 209 2.11 0.68 -11.27
N THR A 210 3.32 0.16 -11.03
CA THR A 210 4.54 0.92 -11.31
C THR A 210 4.67 1.30 -12.79
N GLN A 211 4.32 0.37 -13.70
CA GLN A 211 4.30 0.69 -15.12
C GLN A 211 3.19 1.70 -15.47
N SER A 212 2.00 1.57 -14.86
CA SER A 212 0.86 2.47 -15.05
C SER A 212 1.22 3.90 -14.65
N ILE A 213 1.81 4.10 -13.47
CA ILE A 213 2.22 5.42 -12.96
C ILE A 213 3.22 6.08 -13.91
N LYS A 214 4.21 5.32 -14.40
CA LYS A 214 5.16 5.79 -15.40
C LYS A 214 4.46 6.22 -16.70
N ASN A 215 3.55 5.39 -17.21
CA ASN A 215 2.86 5.67 -18.47
C ASN A 215 1.90 6.87 -18.36
N GLU A 216 1.18 6.97 -17.24
CA GLU A 216 0.32 8.12 -16.89
C GLU A 216 1.15 9.42 -16.85
N TYR A 217 2.32 9.40 -16.21
CA TYR A 217 3.23 10.54 -16.23
C TYR A 217 3.61 10.96 -17.66
N ILE A 218 4.05 10.01 -18.50
CA ILE A 218 4.51 10.30 -19.86
C ILE A 218 3.37 10.88 -20.71
N ALA A 219 2.14 10.37 -20.56
CA ALA A 219 0.96 10.85 -21.29
C ALA A 219 0.58 12.30 -20.91
N HIS A 220 0.76 12.69 -19.66
CA HIS A 220 0.35 14.00 -19.16
C HIS A 220 1.47 15.04 -19.08
N ALA A 221 2.74 14.61 -19.02
CA ALA A 221 3.89 15.52 -19.00
C ALA A 221 3.97 16.42 -20.25
N GLN A 222 3.36 16.00 -21.36
CA GLN A 222 3.29 16.79 -22.58
C GLN A 222 2.34 18.00 -22.49
N HIS A 223 1.38 17.96 -21.56
CA HIS A 223 0.32 18.97 -21.40
C HIS A 223 0.65 20.05 -20.36
N GLY A 224 1.73 19.90 -19.58
CA GLY A 224 2.21 20.95 -18.67
C GLY A 224 1.40 21.17 -17.39
N ASP A 225 0.51 20.25 -17.01
CA ASP A 225 -0.34 20.38 -15.82
C ASP A 225 0.42 20.00 -14.53
N SER A 226 1.09 20.99 -13.93
CA SER A 226 1.88 20.79 -12.70
C SER A 226 1.04 20.38 -11.48
N GLU A 227 -0.22 20.81 -11.41
CA GLU A 227 -1.09 20.46 -10.30
C GLU A 227 -1.52 18.99 -10.40
N TRP A 228 -1.94 18.56 -11.59
CA TRP A 228 -2.26 17.16 -11.85
C TRP A 228 -1.05 16.26 -11.58
N LEU A 229 0.16 16.66 -12.03
CA LEU A 229 1.40 15.91 -11.79
C LEU A 229 1.72 15.76 -10.29
N GLY A 230 1.34 16.76 -9.49
CA GLY A 230 1.45 16.71 -8.04
C GLY A 230 0.50 15.68 -7.42
N LYS A 231 -0.77 15.70 -7.85
CA LYS A 231 -1.81 14.78 -7.36
C LYS A 231 -1.60 13.35 -7.84
N SER A 232 -1.16 13.16 -9.09
CA SER A 232 -0.87 11.83 -9.65
C SER A 232 0.28 11.14 -8.92
N ALA A 233 1.27 11.88 -8.44
CA ALA A 233 2.31 11.31 -7.58
C ALA A 233 1.75 10.75 -6.26
N ILE A 234 0.75 11.43 -5.67
CA ILE A 234 0.09 11.00 -4.43
C ILE A 234 -0.83 9.80 -4.69
N MET A 235 -1.58 9.81 -5.79
CA MET A 235 -2.41 8.67 -6.20
C MET A 235 -1.56 7.43 -6.51
N GLY A 236 -0.44 7.62 -7.20
CA GLY A 236 0.53 6.56 -7.45
C GLY A 236 1.12 6.01 -6.15
N ALA A 237 1.47 6.89 -5.20
CA ALA A 237 1.95 6.47 -3.89
C ALA A 237 0.91 5.67 -3.11
N LEU A 238 -0.37 6.05 -3.17
CA LEU A 238 -1.47 5.32 -2.54
C LEU A 238 -1.67 3.93 -3.15
N ARG A 239 -1.62 3.81 -4.49
CA ARG A 239 -1.72 2.52 -5.20
C ARG A 239 -0.60 1.57 -4.78
N LEU A 240 0.64 2.03 -4.89
CA LEU A 240 1.81 1.25 -4.48
C LEU A 240 1.83 0.93 -2.98
N TYR A 241 1.35 1.83 -2.14
CA TYR A 241 1.15 1.59 -0.71
C TYR A 241 0.15 0.45 -0.47
N LEU A 242 -0.99 0.46 -1.17
CA LEU A 242 -2.02 -0.58 -1.08
C LEU A 242 -1.47 -1.93 -1.54
N ASP A 243 -0.70 -1.96 -2.61
CA ASP A 243 -0.08 -3.20 -3.08
C ASP A 243 0.89 -3.76 -2.04
N PHE A 244 1.75 -2.90 -1.49
CA PHE A 244 2.70 -3.28 -0.46
C PHE A 244 2.00 -3.82 0.79
N ILE A 245 1.03 -3.08 1.34
CA ILE A 245 0.42 -3.44 2.62
C ILE A 245 -0.36 -4.75 2.50
N ASN A 246 -1.04 -4.98 1.37
CA ASN A 246 -1.73 -6.24 1.14
C ASN A 246 -0.76 -7.40 0.96
N MET A 247 0.31 -7.22 0.17
CA MET A 247 1.36 -8.24 0.04
C MET A 247 2.01 -8.56 1.39
N PHE A 248 2.30 -7.55 2.20
CA PHE A 248 2.81 -7.69 3.56
C PHE A 248 1.87 -8.53 4.44
N MET A 249 0.58 -8.21 4.45
CA MET A 249 -0.40 -8.93 5.27
C MET A 249 -0.54 -10.40 4.86
N PHE A 250 -0.52 -10.70 3.56
CA PHE A 250 -0.54 -12.10 3.10
C PHE A 250 0.75 -12.84 3.41
N LEU A 251 1.92 -12.21 3.23
CA LEU A 251 3.21 -12.80 3.61
C LEU A 251 3.29 -13.03 5.12
N LEU A 252 2.79 -12.10 5.93
CA LEU A 252 2.76 -12.23 7.39
C LEU A 252 1.82 -13.36 7.81
N SER A 253 0.72 -13.56 7.10
CA SER A 253 -0.16 -14.71 7.31
C SER A 253 0.51 -16.05 7.03
N ILE A 254 1.49 -16.11 6.11
CA ILE A 254 2.17 -17.35 5.71
C ILE A 254 3.39 -17.62 6.60
N PHE A 255 4.20 -16.60 6.85
CA PHE A 255 5.51 -16.72 7.50
C PHE A 255 5.53 -16.25 8.95
N GLY A 256 4.47 -15.59 9.42
CA GLY A 256 4.43 -15.00 10.76
C GLY A 256 4.33 -16.06 11.85
N ASN A 257 5.26 -16.02 12.79
CA ASN A 257 5.19 -16.84 14.00
C ASN A 257 4.24 -16.22 15.04
N ARG A 258 3.47 -17.08 15.71
CA ARG A 258 2.42 -16.69 16.69
C ARG A 258 2.74 -17.06 18.13
N GLU A 259 3.91 -17.64 18.37
CA GLU A 259 4.44 -18.04 19.68
C GLU A 259 5.43 -17.02 20.22
#